data_AF-A0A650CM76-F1
#
_entry.id   AF-A0A650CM76-F1
#
_cell.length_a   1.000
_cell.length_b   1.000
_cell.length_c   1.000
_cell.angle_alpha   90.00
_cell.angle_beta   90.00
_cell.angle_gamma   90.00
#
_symmetry.space_group_name_H-M   'P 1'
#
loop_
_entity.id
_entity.type
_entity.pdbx_description
1 polymer ?
#
loop_
_entity_poly.entity_id
_entity_poly.type
_entity_poly.pdbx_seq_one_letter_code
_entity_poly.pdbx_strand_id
1 'polypeptide(L)' 'MPEKKIFKACKNCRALVPLETATCPICNSTSFSEDWSGMVIIISQDSEVAKVFGASTPWRYAITVK' A
#
# COMPACT_ATOMS: atom_id res chain seq x y z
N MET A 1 24.16 -2.66 -0.83
CA MET A 1 23.59 -2.31 0.49
C MET A 1 22.12 -2.69 0.40
N PRO A 2 21.58 -3.60 1.23
CA PRO A 2 20.15 -3.87 1.16
C PRO A 2 19.42 -2.62 1.65
N GLU A 3 18.67 -1.98 0.76
CA GLU A 3 17.77 -0.88 1.12
C GLU A 3 16.76 -1.42 2.14
N LYS A 4 16.88 -0.98 3.39
CA LYS A 4 15.97 -1.41 4.46
C LYS A 4 14.60 -0.79 4.18
N LYS A 5 13.69 -1.57 3.60
CA LYS A 5 12.32 -1.12 3.36
C LYS A 5 11.65 -0.82 4.70
N ILE A 6 11.10 0.39 4.83
CA ILE A 6 10.40 0.87 6.02
C ILE A 6 8.93 0.40 6.03
N PHE A 7 8.42 -0.04 4.87
CA PHE A 7 7.04 -0.43 4.68
C PHE A 7 6.90 -1.85 4.16
N LYS A 8 5.80 -2.49 4.53
CA LYS A 8 5.26 -3.70 3.90
C LYS A 8 3.94 -3.38 3.21
N ALA A 9 3.63 -4.09 2.14
CA ALA A 9 2.40 -3.92 1.37
C ALA A 9 1.36 -4.96 1.78
N CYS A 10 0.11 -4.55 1.96
CA CYS A 10 -0.99 -5.49 2.11
C CYS A 10 -1.20 -6.24 0.79
N LYS A 11 -1.22 -7.58 0.82
CA LYS A 11 -1.45 -8.40 -0.40
C LYS A 11 -2.86 -8.24 -0.96
N ASN A 12 -3.81 -7.81 -0.13
CA ASN A 12 -5.23 -7.73 -0.51
C ASN A 12 -5.61 -6.40 -1.15
N CYS A 13 -5.16 -5.28 -0.57
CA CYS A 13 -5.51 -3.92 -1.06
C CYS A 13 -4.32 -3.07 -1.47
N ARG A 14 -3.09 -3.61 -1.44
CA ARG A 14 -1.83 -2.95 -1.81
C ARG A 14 -1.42 -1.77 -0.91
N ALA A 15 -2.11 -1.54 0.21
CA ALA A 15 -1.78 -0.48 1.15
C ALA A 15 -0.39 -0.70 1.78
N LEU A 16 0.45 0.33 1.77
CA LEU A 16 1.74 0.35 2.44
C LEU A 16 1.55 0.74 3.91
N VAL A 17 2.09 -0.08 4.80
CA VAL A 17 2.02 0.12 6.25
C VAL A 17 3.41 -0.09 6.87
N PRO A 18 3.69 0.51 8.05
CA PRO A 18 4.91 0.20 8.80
C PRO A 18 5.05 -1.31 9.08
N LEU A 19 6.30 -1.78 9.20
CA LEU A 19 6.58 -3.22 9.35
C LEU A 19 5.90 -3.83 10.59
N GLU A 20 5.78 -3.05 11.66
CA GLU A 20 5.16 -3.43 12.93
C GLU A 20 3.63 -3.51 12.88
N THR A 21 2.99 -3.08 11.79
CA THR A 21 1.53 -3.08 11.68
C THR A 21 0.98 -4.51 11.63
N ALA A 22 0.18 -4.91 12.61
CA ALA A 22 -0.40 -6.26 12.67
C ALA A 22 -1.59 -6.45 11.70
N THR A 23 -2.41 -5.43 11.53
CA THR A 23 -3.65 -5.47 10.73
C THR A 23 -3.74 -4.27 9.81
N CYS A 24 -4.14 -4.50 8.55
CA CYS A 24 -4.22 -3.44 7.56
C CYS A 24 -5.36 -2.47 7.92
N PRO A 25 -5.09 -1.16 8.06
CA PRO A 25 -6.12 -0.18 8.43
C PRO A 25 -7.13 0.08 7.30
N ILE A 26 -6.86 -0.40 6.08
CA ILE A 26 -7.70 -0.18 4.90
C ILE A 26 -8.69 -1.33 4.67
N CYS A 27 -8.27 -2.58 4.88
CA CYS A 27 -9.09 -3.76 4.55
C CYS A 27 -9.15 -4.82 5.65
N ASN A 28 -8.58 -4.55 6.82
CA ASN A 28 -8.50 -5.48 7.97
C ASN A 28 -7.79 -6.82 7.71
N SER A 29 -7.08 -6.96 6.59
CA SER A 29 -6.26 -8.14 6.31
C SER A 29 -5.00 -8.16 7.18
N THR A 30 -4.54 -9.35 7.54
CA THR A 30 -3.25 -9.60 8.21
C THR A 30 -2.19 -10.14 7.24
N SER A 31 -2.52 -10.20 5.94
CA SER A 31 -1.63 -10.71 4.88
C SER A 31 -0.82 -9.58 4.25
N PHE A 32 0.50 -9.65 4.42
CA PHE A 32 1.44 -8.63 3.94
C PHE A 32 2.60 -9.23 3.14
N SER A 33 3.26 -8.40 2.34
CA SER A 33 4.51 -8.69 1.63
C SER A 33 5.51 -7.56 1.80
N GLU A 34 6.78 -7.91 1.98
CA GLU A 34 7.90 -6.98 1.90
C GLU A 34 8.44 -6.85 0.46
N ASP A 35 8.08 -7.79 -0.42
CA ASP A 35 8.41 -7.72 -1.85
C ASP A 35 7.32 -6.97 -2.61
N TRP A 36 7.45 -5.65 -2.62
CA TRP A 36 6.63 -4.75 -3.41
C TRP A 36 7.51 -3.72 -4.11
N SER A 37 7.00 -3.15 -5.20
CA SER A 37 7.69 -2.15 -6.02
C SER A 37 6.74 -1.06 -6.52
N GLY A 38 7.28 0.16 -6.64
CA GLY A 38 6.52 1.35 -7.04
C GLY A 38 5.61 1.84 -5.91
N MET A 39 5.60 3.14 -5.66
CA MET A 39 4.76 3.77 -4.64
C MET A 39 3.88 4.84 -5.29
N VAL A 40 2.60 4.83 -4.94
CA VAL A 40 1.64 5.89 -5.26
C VAL A 40 1.08 6.42 -3.96
N ILE A 41 1.01 7.74 -3.82
CA ILE A 41 0.41 8.40 -2.66
C ILE A 41 -0.87 9.08 -3.14
N ILE A 42 -2.01 8.54 -2.70
CA ILE A 42 -3.32 9.11 -2.98
C ILE A 42 -3.65 10.09 -1.86
N ILE A 43 -3.73 11.37 -2.20
CA ILE A 43 -4.08 12.45 -1.26
C ILE A 43 -5.57 12.77 -1.33
N SER A 44 -6.15 12.76 -2.54
CA SER A 44 -7.57 13.00 -2.78
C SER A 44 -8.16 11.89 -3.66
N GLN A 45 -9.37 11.46 -3.30
CA GLN A 45 -10.16 10.48 -4.05
C GLN A 45 -10.64 11.03 -5.40
N ASP A 46 -10.73 12.35 -5.54
CA ASP A 46 -11.20 13.00 -6.78
C ASP A 46 -10.13 13.01 -7.88
N SER A 47 -8.90 12.61 -7.56
CA SER A 47 -7.80 12.56 -8.51
C SER A 47 -8.02 11.47 -9.57
N GLU A 48 -7.60 11.76 -10.81
CA GLU A 48 -7.66 10.77 -11.89
C GLU A 48 -6.81 9.53 -11.57
N VAL A 49 -5.69 9.74 -10.86
CA VAL A 49 -4.83 8.65 -10.38
C VAL A 49 -5.57 7.74 -9.40
N ALA A 50 -6.37 8.28 -8.48
CA ALA A 50 -7.16 7.46 -7.55
C ALA A 50 -8.19 6.60 -8.28
N LYS A 51 -8.87 7.17 -9.29
CA LYS A 51 -9.85 6.45 -10.13
C LYS A 51 -9.20 5.34 -10.92
N VAL A 52 -8.10 5.62 -11.62
CA VAL A 52 -7.36 4.63 -12.40
C VAL A 52 -6.78 3.53 -11.51
N PHE A 53 -6.30 3.88 -10.31
CA PHE A 53 -5.76 2.91 -9.37
C PHE A 53 -6.84 2.08 -8.66
N GLY A 54 -8.08 2.58 -8.62
CA GLY A 54 -9.18 2.00 -7.84
C GLY A 54 -9.04 2.24 -6.32
N ALA A 55 -8.31 3.28 -5.91
CA ALA A 55 -8.16 3.62 -4.50
C ALA A 55 -9.39 4.38 -4.00
N SER A 56 -10.11 3.77 -3.07
CA SER A 56 -11.24 4.40 -2.37
C SER A 56 -10.84 5.11 -1.09
N THR A 57 -9.57 5.16 -0.70
CA THR A 57 -9.13 5.83 0.54
C THR A 57 -7.81 6.54 0.30
N PRO A 58 -7.64 7.79 0.79
CA PRO A 58 -6.34 8.45 0.76
C PRO A 58 -5.31 7.66 1.57
N TRP A 59 -4.30 7.12 0.88
CA TRP A 59 -3.26 6.30 1.49
C TRP A 59 -2.05 6.15 0.57
N ARG A 60 -0.99 5.52 1.08
CA ARG A 60 0.19 5.12 0.30
C ARG A 60 -0.01 3.69 -0.17
N TYR A 61 0.08 3.44 -1.47
CA TYR A 61 -0.12 2.11 -2.06
C TYR A 61 1.10 1.67 -2.85
N ALA A 62 1.32 0.35 -2.87
CA ALA A 62 2.26 -0.27 -3.79
C ALA A 62 1.62 -0.45 -5.17
N ILE A 63 2.39 -0.23 -6.24
CA ILE A 63 1.91 -0.51 -7.61
C ILE A 63 1.88 -2.03 -7.84
N THR A 64 2.96 -2.72 -7.46
CA THR A 64 3.10 -4.17 -7.58
C THR A 64 3.42 -4.76 -6.22
N VAL A 65 2.76 -5.88 -5.89
CA VAL A 65 2.99 -6.67 -4.68
C VAL A 65 3.20 -8.11 -5.12
N LYS A 66 4.26 -8.75 -4.64
CA LYS A 66 4.58 -10.16 -4.88
C LYS A 66 4.28 -11.01 -3.63
#